data_AF-A0A7U9WUW5-F1
#
_entry.id   AF-A0A7U9WUW5-F1
#
_cell.length_a   1.000
_cell.length_b   1.000
_cell.length_c   1.000
_cell.angle_alpha   90.00
_cell.angle_beta   90.00
_cell.angle_gamma   90.00
#
_symmetry.space_group_name_H-M   'P 1'
#
loop_
_entity.id
_entity.type
_entity.pdbx_description
1 polymer ?
#
loop_
_entity_poly.entity_id
_entity_poly.type
_entity_poly.pdbx_seq_one_letter_code
_entity_poly.pdbx_strand_id
1 'polypeptide(L)'
;MSESMFIRLFAGVSSDYIDIIPLVPFGQWLLPIGIFLLTVSVYVERDRKAETFFLYRYETVLACWTRHFVKRVIAGIRTAGLLLFIVLTFDFVMGKLILLSVELLAKISVLWLFHSISLAALFALLDLFPVRRFVPGMLFLLEGITFIVGCRIRAVSHVMYGMWGMYLRSSLHETGGFPAGVIIVTEAVLLAASFVIGREYLKKETDYI
;
A
#
# COMPACT_ATOMS: atom_id res chain seq x y z
N MET A 1 12.29 18.41 19.58
CA MET A 1 11.86 17.19 20.31
C MET A 1 12.03 15.99 19.39
N SER A 2 12.67 14.89 19.81
CA SER A 2 12.91 13.74 18.93
C SER A 2 11.64 12.90 18.79
N GLU A 3 10.88 13.16 17.74
CA GLU A 3 9.67 12.41 17.41
C GLU A 3 9.98 10.93 17.12
N SER A 4 8.98 10.07 17.33
CA SER A 4 9.03 8.63 17.05
C SER A 4 9.20 8.38 15.55
N MET A 5 10.00 7.37 15.17
CA MET A 5 10.15 6.99 13.77
C MET A 5 8.88 6.38 13.21
N PHE A 6 8.12 5.66 14.04
CA PHE A 6 6.81 5.15 13.68
C PHE A 6 5.87 6.25 13.20
N ILE A 7 5.79 7.37 13.94
CA ILE A 7 4.96 8.51 13.52
C ILE A 7 5.45 9.08 12.19
N ARG A 8 6.75 9.35 12.07
CA ARG A 8 7.34 9.95 10.86
C ARG A 8 7.08 9.13 9.59
N LEU A 9 7.16 7.82 9.70
CA LEU A 9 7.10 6.93 8.54
C LEU A 9 5.67 6.51 8.22
N PHE A 10 4.80 6.33 9.22
CA PHE A 10 3.48 5.71 9.01
C PHE A 10 2.28 6.61 9.34
N ALA A 11 2.46 7.67 10.13
CA ALA A 11 1.33 8.56 10.43
C ALA A 11 0.94 9.43 9.21
N GLY A 12 1.83 9.54 8.23
CA GLY A 12 1.66 10.42 7.08
C GLY A 12 2.03 11.87 7.43
N VAL A 13 1.40 12.83 6.78
CA VAL A 13 1.78 14.24 6.88
C VAL A 13 0.66 15.06 7.52
N SER A 14 1.00 15.97 8.45
CA SER A 14 0.03 16.87 9.09
C SER A 14 -0.78 17.69 8.06
N SER A 15 -1.99 18.09 8.46
CA SER A 15 -2.86 19.02 7.73
C SER A 15 -2.33 20.45 7.73
N ASP A 16 -1.40 20.80 8.63
CA ASP A 16 -0.75 22.11 8.68
C ASP A 16 0.05 22.43 7.39
N TYR A 17 0.34 21.42 6.59
CA TYR A 17 1.05 21.53 5.32
C TYR A 17 0.10 21.58 4.11
N ILE A 18 -1.12 22.07 4.26
CA ILE A 18 -1.98 22.40 3.12
C ILE A 18 -1.41 23.66 2.44
N ASP A 19 -1.49 23.72 1.10
CA ASP A 19 -0.96 24.80 0.23
C ASP A 19 0.57 24.81 -0.02
N ILE A 20 1.36 24.09 0.79
CA ILE A 20 2.81 23.89 0.59
C ILE A 20 3.10 22.40 0.43
N ILE A 21 4.06 22.02 -0.42
CA ILE A 21 4.48 20.60 -0.53
C ILE A 21 5.54 20.33 0.56
N PRO A 22 5.22 19.54 1.60
CA PRO A 22 6.15 19.28 2.70
C PRO A 22 7.14 18.19 2.29
N LEU A 23 8.20 18.57 1.57
CA LEU A 23 9.16 17.64 0.96
C LEU A 23 9.76 16.62 1.95
N VAL A 24 10.08 17.05 3.17
CA VAL A 24 10.70 16.15 4.17
C VAL A 24 9.67 15.13 4.72
N PRO A 25 8.52 15.54 5.28
CA PRO A 25 7.47 14.60 5.67
C PRO A 25 6.98 13.70 4.53
N PHE A 26 6.91 14.25 3.31
CA PHE A 26 6.55 13.50 2.12
C PHE A 26 7.56 12.39 1.81
N GLY A 27 8.86 12.71 1.81
CA GLY A 27 9.90 11.72 1.62
C GLY A 27 9.90 10.64 2.71
N GLN A 28 9.61 11.02 3.96
CA GLN A 28 9.49 10.08 5.08
C GLN A 28 8.31 9.11 4.90
N TRP A 29 7.16 9.59 4.41
CA TRP A 29 6.00 8.76 4.08
C TRP A 29 6.26 7.83 2.89
N LEU A 30 6.88 8.33 1.82
CA LEU A 30 7.15 7.52 0.64
C LEU A 30 8.23 6.47 0.87
N LEU A 31 9.15 6.68 1.81
CA LEU A 31 10.23 5.73 2.09
C LEU A 31 9.74 4.31 2.40
N PRO A 32 8.84 4.06 3.38
CA PRO A 32 8.33 2.73 3.65
C PRO A 32 7.52 2.15 2.48
N ILE A 33 6.80 2.98 1.72
CA ILE A 33 6.09 2.57 0.50
C ILE A 33 7.07 2.06 -0.56
N GLY A 34 8.17 2.79 -0.78
CA GLY A 34 9.23 2.40 -1.70
C GLY A 34 9.90 1.09 -1.28
N ILE A 35 10.25 0.94 0.00
CA ILE A 35 10.82 -0.31 0.54
C ILE A 35 9.83 -1.46 0.40
N PHE A 36 8.55 -1.22 0.68
CA PHE A 36 7.47 -2.20 0.52
C PHE A 36 7.39 -2.70 -0.92
N LEU A 37 7.25 -1.78 -1.88
CA LEU A 37 7.13 -2.11 -3.31
C LEU A 37 8.38 -2.84 -3.81
N LEU A 38 9.58 -2.37 -3.45
CA LEU A 38 10.84 -3.05 -3.81
C LEU A 38 10.88 -4.49 -3.28
N THR A 39 10.52 -4.69 -2.00
CA THR A 39 10.57 -6.01 -1.37
C THR A 39 9.58 -6.97 -2.00
N VAL A 40 8.33 -6.54 -2.21
CA VAL A 40 7.29 -7.35 -2.88
C VAL A 40 7.72 -7.70 -4.31
N SER A 41 8.32 -6.75 -5.03
CA SER A 41 8.80 -6.96 -6.40
C SER A 41 9.94 -7.97 -6.48
N VAL A 42 10.90 -7.91 -5.55
CA VAL A 42 11.99 -8.89 -5.46
C VAL A 42 11.45 -10.28 -5.14
N TYR A 43 10.49 -10.37 -4.23
CA TYR A 43 9.86 -11.65 -3.90
C TYR A 43 9.18 -12.26 -5.14
N VAL A 44 8.44 -11.44 -5.88
CA VAL A 44 7.73 -11.83 -7.11
C VAL A 44 8.70 -12.24 -8.23
N GLU A 45 9.79 -11.50 -8.45
CA GLU A 45 10.77 -11.85 -9.48
C GLU A 45 11.47 -13.19 -9.18
N ARG A 46 11.78 -13.44 -7.90
CA ARG A 46 12.32 -14.75 -7.46
C ARG A 46 11.32 -15.86 -7.66
N ASP A 47 10.08 -15.60 -7.31
CA ASP A 47 9.00 -16.56 -7.41
C ASP A 47 8.68 -16.91 -8.86
N ARG A 48 8.71 -15.94 -9.78
CA ARG A 48 8.56 -16.17 -11.23
C ARG A 48 9.58 -17.16 -11.77
N LYS A 49 10.83 -17.06 -11.34
CA LYS A 49 11.89 -18.00 -11.75
C LYS A 49 11.59 -19.45 -11.30
N ALA A 50 10.85 -19.61 -10.21
CA ALA A 50 10.33 -20.89 -9.75
C ALA A 50 8.97 -21.26 -10.39
N GLU A 51 8.14 -20.26 -10.74
CA GLU A 51 6.79 -20.40 -11.29
C GLU A 51 6.73 -20.72 -12.79
N THR A 52 7.82 -20.56 -13.55
CA THR A 52 7.92 -21.04 -14.95
C THR A 52 7.52 -22.52 -15.08
N PHE A 53 7.64 -23.32 -14.01
CA PHE A 53 7.25 -24.72 -13.96
C PHE A 53 5.80 -24.99 -13.50
N PHE A 54 5.03 -23.96 -13.10
CA PHE A 54 3.70 -24.11 -12.51
C PHE A 54 2.53 -24.00 -13.49
N LEU A 55 2.72 -23.37 -14.66
CA LEU A 55 1.68 -23.28 -15.70
C LEU A 55 1.21 -24.67 -16.18
N TYR A 56 2.05 -25.69 -16.04
CA TYR A 56 1.72 -27.08 -16.40
C TYR A 56 0.83 -27.80 -15.36
N ARG A 57 0.64 -27.24 -14.16
CA ARG A 57 0.10 -27.97 -13.00
C ARG A 57 -1.35 -27.65 -12.65
N TYR A 58 -1.93 -26.59 -13.19
CA TYR A 58 -3.31 -26.19 -12.85
C TYR A 58 -4.26 -26.49 -13.98
N GLU A 59 -5.34 -27.20 -13.65
CA GLU A 59 -6.40 -27.55 -14.59
C GLU A 59 -7.25 -26.34 -15.03
N THR A 60 -7.28 -25.24 -14.25
CA THR A 60 -8.08 -24.06 -14.59
C THR A 60 -7.35 -22.74 -14.37
N VAL A 61 -7.63 -21.78 -15.27
CA VAL A 61 -7.15 -20.39 -15.23
C VAL A 61 -7.55 -19.70 -13.92
N LEU A 62 -8.76 -19.98 -13.42
CA LEU A 62 -9.26 -19.43 -12.17
C LEU A 62 -8.43 -19.90 -10.95
N ALA A 63 -8.09 -21.19 -10.88
CA ALA A 63 -7.27 -21.72 -9.78
C ALA A 63 -5.85 -21.13 -9.82
N CYS A 64 -5.27 -21.01 -11.03
CA CYS A 64 -3.97 -20.37 -11.23
C CYS A 64 -3.99 -18.90 -10.75
N TRP A 65 -4.96 -18.11 -11.23
CA TRP A 65 -5.14 -16.72 -10.83
C TRP A 65 -5.35 -16.56 -9.33
N THR A 66 -6.23 -17.38 -8.74
CA THR A 66 -6.54 -17.30 -7.30
C THR A 66 -5.30 -17.54 -6.46
N ARG A 67 -4.53 -18.58 -6.77
CA ARG A 67 -3.30 -18.87 -6.03
C ARG A 67 -2.28 -17.75 -6.21
N HIS A 68 -2.11 -17.26 -7.44
CA HIS A 68 -1.17 -16.20 -7.77
C HIS A 68 -1.51 -14.89 -7.03
N PHE A 69 -2.76 -14.45 -7.08
CA PHE A 69 -3.25 -13.25 -6.41
C PHE A 69 -3.10 -13.35 -4.88
N VAL A 70 -3.60 -14.45 -4.29
CA VAL A 70 -3.53 -14.68 -2.84
C VAL A 70 -2.08 -14.70 -2.36
N LYS A 71 -1.19 -15.37 -3.07
CA LYS A 71 0.24 -15.44 -2.72
C LYS A 71 0.89 -14.05 -2.67
N ARG A 72 0.57 -13.18 -3.62
CA ARG A 72 1.10 -11.81 -3.69
C ARG A 72 0.52 -10.90 -2.62
N VAL A 73 -0.78 -10.98 -2.36
CA VAL A 73 -1.42 -10.23 -1.28
C VAL A 73 -0.85 -10.68 0.07
N ILE A 74 -0.67 -11.98 0.31
CA ILE A 74 -0.02 -12.49 1.54
C ILE A 74 1.42 -12.00 1.65
N ALA A 75 2.20 -12.00 0.56
CA ALA A 75 3.55 -11.45 0.56
C ALA A 75 3.54 -9.97 0.95
N GLY A 76 2.62 -9.18 0.37
CA GLY A 76 2.39 -7.78 0.76
C GLY A 76 2.07 -7.63 2.25
N ILE A 77 1.07 -8.34 2.76
CA ILE A 77 0.70 -8.31 4.20
C ILE A 77 1.90 -8.60 5.09
N ARG A 78 2.69 -9.64 4.75
CA ARG A 78 3.90 -10.00 5.51
C ARG A 78 4.94 -8.88 5.47
N THR A 79 5.20 -8.29 4.31
CA THR A 79 6.14 -7.18 4.16
C THR A 79 5.68 -5.95 4.95
N ALA A 80 4.40 -5.56 4.86
CA ALA A 80 3.85 -4.43 5.60
C ALA A 80 3.94 -4.63 7.12
N GLY A 81 3.55 -5.81 7.60
CA GLY A 81 3.68 -6.18 9.02
C GLY A 81 5.13 -6.20 9.52
N LEU A 82 6.06 -6.70 8.70
CA LEU A 82 7.48 -6.71 9.02
C LEU A 82 8.05 -5.28 9.12
N LEU A 83 7.65 -4.38 8.21
CA LEU A 83 8.07 -2.98 8.27
C LEU A 83 7.59 -2.29 9.55
N LEU A 84 6.33 -2.49 9.93
CA LEU A 84 5.81 -2.00 11.22
C LEU A 84 6.63 -2.54 12.38
N PHE A 85 6.88 -3.85 12.41
CA PHE A 85 7.62 -4.52 13.49
C PHE A 85 9.06 -4.00 13.62
N ILE A 86 9.77 -3.84 12.50
CA ILE A 86 11.14 -3.32 12.46
C ILE A 86 11.19 -1.91 13.07
N VAL A 87 10.32 -1.01 12.60
CA VAL A 87 10.32 0.39 13.06
C VAL A 87 9.92 0.48 14.53
N LEU A 88 8.94 -0.31 14.97
CA LEU A 88 8.55 -0.36 16.39
C LEU A 88 9.69 -0.89 17.28
N THR A 89 10.45 -1.87 16.81
CA THR A 89 11.63 -2.36 17.54
C THR A 89 12.70 -1.27 17.65
N PHE A 90 12.92 -0.48 16.60
CA PHE A 90 13.83 0.66 16.71
C PHE A 90 13.34 1.73 17.70
N ASP A 91 12.04 2.08 17.67
CA ASP A 91 11.49 3.03 18.63
C ASP A 91 11.53 2.49 20.07
N PHE A 92 11.40 1.16 20.26
CA PHE A 92 11.60 0.50 21.55
C PHE A 92 13.05 0.65 22.04
N VAL A 93 14.03 0.29 21.21
CA VAL A 93 15.47 0.39 21.54
C VAL A 93 15.87 1.83 21.85
N MET A 94 15.27 2.81 21.17
CA MET A 94 15.52 4.24 21.40
C MET A 94 14.72 4.83 22.58
N GLY A 95 13.95 4.02 23.32
CA GLY A 95 13.13 4.47 24.45
C GLY A 95 11.96 5.39 24.06
N LYS A 96 11.59 5.43 22.77
CA LYS A 96 10.55 6.32 22.23
C LYS A 96 9.15 5.73 22.27
N LEU A 97 9.01 4.44 22.56
CA LEU A 97 7.72 3.75 22.58
C LEU A 97 6.76 4.32 23.64
N ILE A 98 7.30 4.90 24.72
CA ILE A 98 6.55 5.61 25.78
C ILE A 98 5.80 6.83 25.23
N LEU A 99 6.24 7.39 24.10
CA LEU A 99 5.60 8.54 23.45
C LEU A 99 4.36 8.14 22.62
N LEU A 100 4.12 6.85 22.42
CA LEU A 100 3.02 6.33 21.60
C LEU A 100 1.90 5.78 22.49
N SER A 101 0.71 6.37 22.41
CA SER A 101 -0.46 5.71 22.99
C SER A 101 -0.82 4.46 22.19
N VAL A 102 -1.34 3.44 22.88
CA VAL A 102 -1.78 2.19 22.25
C VAL A 102 -2.84 2.45 21.18
N GLU A 103 -3.75 3.40 21.44
CA GLU A 103 -4.79 3.81 20.50
C GLU A 103 -4.22 4.44 19.22
N LEU A 104 -3.28 5.37 19.36
CA LEU A 104 -2.62 6.03 18.23
C LEU A 104 -1.86 5.02 17.36
N LEU A 105 -1.10 4.14 18.02
CA LEU A 105 -0.37 3.05 17.40
C LEU A 105 -1.30 2.14 16.59
N ALA A 106 -2.43 1.74 17.18
CA ALA A 106 -3.41 0.88 16.53
C ALA A 106 -4.03 1.55 15.30
N LYS A 107 -4.49 2.81 15.42
CA LYS A 107 -5.13 3.55 14.32
C LYS A 107 -4.19 3.74 13.12
N ILE A 108 -2.94 4.14 13.37
CA ILE A 108 -1.92 4.28 12.31
C ILE A 108 -1.64 2.92 11.65
N SER A 109 -1.44 1.87 12.45
CA SER A 109 -1.14 0.54 11.92
C SER A 109 -2.26 -0.01 11.06
N VAL A 110 -3.53 0.19 11.45
CA VAL A 110 -4.70 -0.26 10.69
C VAL A 110 -4.75 0.42 9.33
N LEU A 111 -4.65 1.75 9.27
CA LEU A 111 -4.66 2.50 8.01
C LEU A 111 -3.49 2.10 7.10
N TRP A 112 -2.29 1.98 7.66
CA TRP A 112 -1.11 1.52 6.92
C TRP A 112 -1.30 0.13 6.32
N LEU A 113 -1.88 -0.81 7.07
CA LEU A 113 -2.09 -2.18 6.61
C LEU A 113 -3.14 -2.24 5.49
N PHE A 114 -4.28 -1.57 5.63
CA PHE A 114 -5.29 -1.53 4.58
C PHE A 114 -4.74 -0.93 3.28
N HIS A 115 -4.02 0.18 3.41
CA HIS A 115 -3.37 0.83 2.28
C HIS A 115 -2.30 -0.04 1.61
N SER A 116 -1.47 -0.74 2.41
CA SER A 116 -0.47 -1.67 1.90
C SER A 116 -1.11 -2.90 1.22
N ILE A 117 -2.26 -3.36 1.73
CA ILE A 117 -3.02 -4.48 1.15
C ILE A 117 -3.61 -4.07 -0.21
N SER A 118 -4.21 -2.89 -0.32
CA SER A 118 -4.70 -2.39 -1.61
C SER A 118 -3.55 -2.20 -2.60
N LEU A 119 -2.39 -1.73 -2.13
CA LEU A 119 -1.20 -1.58 -2.96
C LEU A 119 -0.68 -2.93 -3.46
N ALA A 120 -0.67 -3.97 -2.60
CA ALA A 120 -0.32 -5.33 -3.00
C ALA A 120 -1.32 -5.93 -4.01
N ALA A 121 -2.60 -5.61 -3.86
CA ALA A 121 -3.66 -6.07 -4.77
C ALA A 121 -3.51 -5.43 -6.15
N LEU A 122 -3.29 -4.12 -6.20
CA LEU A 122 -3.01 -3.39 -7.44
C LEU A 122 -1.71 -3.89 -8.08
N PHE A 123 -0.68 -4.15 -7.29
CA PHE A 123 0.55 -4.77 -7.78
C PHE A 123 0.27 -6.13 -8.44
N ALA A 124 -0.49 -7.00 -7.77
CA ALA A 124 -0.83 -8.33 -8.29
C ALA A 124 -1.62 -8.27 -9.61
N LEU A 125 -2.57 -7.34 -9.71
CA LEU A 125 -3.30 -7.09 -10.95
C LEU A 125 -2.39 -6.55 -12.04
N LEU A 126 -1.61 -5.50 -11.75
CA LEU A 126 -0.83 -4.81 -12.77
C LEU A 126 0.32 -5.67 -13.33
N ASP A 127 0.81 -6.62 -12.54
CA ASP A 127 1.85 -7.55 -12.98
C ASP A 127 1.35 -8.59 -14.00
N LEU A 128 0.03 -8.72 -14.20
CA LEU A 128 -0.52 -9.51 -15.30
C LEU A 128 -0.25 -8.89 -16.67
N PHE A 129 -0.09 -7.56 -16.73
CA PHE A 129 0.05 -6.86 -18.01
C PHE A 129 1.49 -6.86 -18.53
N PRO A 130 1.71 -6.63 -19.83
CA PRO A 130 3.05 -6.60 -20.43
C PRO A 130 4.02 -5.57 -19.81
N VAL A 131 3.47 -4.52 -19.18
CA VAL A 131 4.23 -3.45 -18.50
C VAL A 131 4.70 -3.81 -17.09
N ARG A 132 4.52 -5.07 -16.67
CA ARG A 132 4.82 -5.58 -15.32
C ARG A 132 6.16 -5.15 -14.70
N ARG A 133 7.22 -5.05 -15.52
CA ARG A 133 8.56 -4.62 -15.05
C ARG A 133 8.56 -3.22 -14.44
N PHE A 134 7.64 -2.36 -14.86
CA PHE A 134 7.54 -0.97 -14.40
C PHE A 134 6.51 -0.78 -13.28
N VAL A 135 5.73 -1.80 -12.94
CA VAL A 135 4.66 -1.73 -11.93
C VAL A 135 5.10 -1.15 -10.59
N PRO A 136 6.26 -1.52 -10.01
CA PRO A 136 6.68 -0.95 -8.73
C PRO A 136 6.90 0.56 -8.86
N GLY A 137 7.52 1.00 -9.96
CA GLY A 137 7.74 2.42 -10.24
C GLY A 137 6.44 3.17 -10.53
N MET A 138 5.52 2.57 -11.30
CA MET A 138 4.22 3.17 -11.60
C MET A 138 3.37 3.38 -10.34
N LEU A 139 3.32 2.38 -9.46
CA LEU A 139 2.61 2.49 -8.19
C LEU A 139 3.25 3.52 -7.25
N PHE A 140 4.58 3.54 -7.18
CA PHE A 140 5.30 4.57 -6.40
C PHE A 140 5.05 5.98 -6.93
N LEU A 141 5.03 6.17 -8.25
CA LEU A 141 4.70 7.45 -8.87
C LEU A 141 3.24 7.83 -8.65
N LEU A 142 2.31 6.87 -8.71
CA LEU A 142 0.90 7.09 -8.41
C LEU A 142 0.74 7.64 -6.98
N GLU A 143 1.37 7.01 -6.00
CA GLU A 143 1.44 7.49 -4.61
C GLU A 143 1.95 8.93 -4.52
N GLY A 144 3.12 9.20 -5.12
CA GLY A 144 3.73 10.52 -5.07
C GLY A 144 2.91 11.62 -5.76
N ILE A 145 2.39 11.35 -6.96
CA ILE A 145 1.60 12.33 -7.72
C ILE A 145 0.27 12.61 -7.03
N THR A 146 -0.42 11.55 -6.60
CA THR A 146 -1.71 11.72 -5.92
C THR A 146 -1.56 12.47 -4.59
N PHE A 147 -0.45 12.27 -3.88
CA PHE A 147 -0.10 13.08 -2.73
C PHE A 147 0.12 14.56 -3.08
N ILE A 148 0.96 14.86 -4.08
CA ILE A 148 1.28 16.24 -4.48
C ILE A 148 0.01 16.99 -4.89
N VAL A 149 -0.83 16.36 -5.71
CA VAL A 149 -2.10 16.94 -6.14
C VAL A 149 -3.03 17.11 -4.94
N GLY A 150 -3.12 16.11 -4.06
CA GLY A 150 -3.95 16.16 -2.85
C GLY A 150 -3.54 17.27 -1.87
N CYS A 151 -2.25 17.62 -1.80
CA CYS A 151 -1.78 18.75 -1.00
C CYS A 151 -2.13 20.12 -1.62
N ARG A 152 -2.23 20.20 -2.95
CA ARG A 152 -2.55 21.43 -3.68
C ARG A 152 -4.04 21.67 -3.86
N ILE A 153 -4.82 20.61 -3.99
CA ILE A 153 -6.25 20.68 -4.32
C ILE A 153 -7.04 19.94 -3.24
N ARG A 154 -7.36 20.67 -2.17
CA ARG A 154 -8.12 20.12 -1.02
C ARG A 154 -9.45 19.49 -1.43
N ALA A 155 -10.11 20.05 -2.44
CA ALA A 155 -11.41 19.55 -2.92
C ALA A 155 -11.37 18.08 -3.37
N VAL A 156 -10.24 17.59 -3.88
CA VAL A 156 -10.10 16.21 -4.39
C VAL A 156 -9.25 15.33 -3.48
N SER A 157 -8.52 15.90 -2.50
CA SER A 157 -7.58 15.16 -1.66
C SER A 157 -8.22 13.97 -0.93
N HIS A 158 -9.47 14.12 -0.51
CA HIS A 158 -10.24 13.08 0.19
C HIS A 158 -10.46 11.81 -0.63
N VAL A 159 -10.39 11.89 -1.97
CA VAL A 159 -10.60 10.76 -2.88
C VAL A 159 -9.32 10.30 -3.57
N MET A 160 -8.17 10.85 -3.20
CA MET A 160 -6.89 10.50 -3.84
C MET A 160 -6.22 9.32 -3.13
N TYR A 161 -5.91 8.28 -3.91
CA TYR A 161 -5.35 7.02 -3.41
C TYR A 161 -4.13 7.19 -2.47
N GLY A 162 -3.12 7.99 -2.83
CA GLY A 162 -1.94 8.17 -1.98
C GLY A 162 -2.16 9.01 -0.72
N MET A 163 -3.35 9.58 -0.55
CA MET A 163 -3.76 10.23 0.69
C MET A 163 -4.34 9.24 1.70
N TRP A 164 -4.84 8.09 1.23
CA TRP A 164 -5.68 7.18 2.01
C TRP A 164 -4.95 6.48 3.15
N GLY A 165 -3.65 6.21 2.99
CA GLY A 165 -2.83 5.63 4.05
C GLY A 165 -2.45 6.60 5.18
N MET A 166 -2.79 7.90 5.10
CA MET A 166 -2.26 8.92 6.01
C MET A 166 -3.12 9.16 7.25
N TYR A 167 -2.74 8.58 8.39
CA TYR A 167 -3.46 8.77 9.64
C TYR A 167 -3.68 10.24 10.05
N LEU A 168 -2.65 11.10 9.96
CA LEU A 168 -2.73 12.50 10.40
C LEU A 168 -3.73 13.35 9.61
N ARG A 169 -4.12 12.91 8.40
CA ARG A 169 -5.14 13.57 7.57
C ARG A 169 -6.49 12.88 7.61
N SER A 170 -6.60 11.82 8.39
CA SER A 170 -7.83 11.04 8.54
C SER A 170 -8.73 11.59 9.63
N SER A 171 -10.02 11.27 9.51
CA SER A 171 -11.04 11.56 10.51
C SER A 171 -10.81 10.82 11.84
N LEU A 172 -9.84 9.90 11.92
CA LEU A 172 -9.45 9.23 13.17
C LEU A 172 -8.48 10.08 14.01
N HIS A 173 -7.94 11.16 13.44
CA HIS A 173 -7.02 12.09 14.09
C HIS A 173 -7.59 13.52 14.13
N GLU A 174 -8.04 14.03 12.98
CA GLU A 174 -8.40 15.44 12.81
C GLU A 174 -9.88 15.61 12.47
N THR A 175 -10.52 16.62 13.09
CA THR A 175 -11.91 16.98 12.78
C THR A 175 -11.96 17.61 11.38
N GLY A 176 -12.68 16.98 10.46
CA GLY A 176 -12.70 17.38 9.04
C GLY A 176 -11.60 16.72 8.19
N GLY A 177 -10.82 15.80 8.76
CA GLY A 177 -9.99 14.86 8.01
C GLY A 177 -10.82 13.95 7.11
N PHE A 178 -10.18 13.25 6.18
CA PHE A 178 -10.88 12.35 5.28
C PHE A 178 -11.55 11.20 6.03
N PRO A 179 -12.76 10.75 5.61
CA PRO A 179 -13.51 9.74 6.34
C PRO A 179 -12.82 8.38 6.26
N ALA A 180 -12.11 7.99 7.33
CA ALA A 180 -11.28 6.78 7.35
C ALA A 180 -12.09 5.50 7.08
N GLY A 181 -13.32 5.42 7.59
CA GLY A 181 -14.20 4.27 7.33
C GLY A 181 -14.54 4.11 5.85
N VAL A 182 -14.82 5.22 5.15
CA VAL A 182 -15.12 5.21 3.70
C VAL A 182 -13.88 4.78 2.92
N ILE A 183 -12.70 5.22 3.33
CA ILE A 183 -11.43 4.85 2.70
C ILE A 183 -11.13 3.37 2.89
N ILE A 184 -11.25 2.83 4.11
CA ILE A 184 -11.06 1.41 4.39
C ILE A 184 -11.99 0.57 3.50
N VAL A 185 -13.26 0.99 3.37
CA VAL A 185 -14.21 0.34 2.45
C VAL A 185 -13.73 0.44 1.01
N THR A 186 -13.23 1.59 0.58
CA THR A 186 -12.74 1.80 -0.78
C THR A 186 -11.51 0.94 -1.08
N GLU A 187 -10.57 0.81 -0.14
CA GLU A 187 -9.40 -0.05 -0.27
C GLU A 187 -9.78 -1.54 -0.31
N ALA A 188 -10.79 -1.94 0.47
CA ALA A 188 -11.36 -3.28 0.39
C ALA A 188 -12.06 -3.54 -0.97
N VAL A 189 -12.76 -2.54 -1.51
CA VAL A 189 -13.35 -2.61 -2.86
C VAL A 189 -12.24 -2.70 -3.92
N LEU A 190 -11.15 -1.95 -3.80
CA LEU A 190 -10.01 -2.04 -4.72
C LEU A 190 -9.37 -3.43 -4.71
N LEU A 191 -9.22 -4.04 -3.54
CA LEU A 191 -8.76 -5.43 -3.41
C LEU A 191 -9.68 -6.38 -4.19
N ALA A 192 -11.00 -6.31 -3.96
CA ALA A 192 -11.98 -7.16 -4.62
C ALA A 192 -12.04 -6.91 -6.14
N ALA A 193 -12.04 -5.64 -6.56
CA ALA A 193 -12.02 -5.24 -7.96
C ALA A 193 -10.76 -5.74 -8.66
N SER A 194 -9.59 -5.63 -8.03
CA SER A 194 -8.33 -6.12 -8.57
C SER A 194 -8.38 -7.62 -8.86
N PHE A 195 -8.97 -8.38 -7.93
CA PHE A 195 -9.19 -9.82 -8.11
C PHE A 195 -10.13 -10.12 -9.28
N VAL A 196 -11.28 -9.45 -9.35
CA VAL A 196 -12.29 -9.68 -10.39
C VAL A 196 -11.76 -9.30 -11.77
N ILE A 197 -11.13 -8.13 -11.91
CA ILE A 197 -10.57 -7.66 -13.19
C ILE A 197 -9.51 -8.63 -13.70
N GLY A 198 -8.58 -9.07 -12.84
CA GLY A 198 -7.55 -10.02 -13.25
C GLY A 198 -8.13 -11.37 -13.70
N ARG A 199 -9.19 -11.83 -13.04
CA ARG A 199 -9.92 -13.04 -13.43
C ARG A 199 -10.53 -12.91 -14.83
N GLU A 200 -11.28 -11.82 -15.09
CA GLU A 200 -11.94 -11.63 -16.38
C GLU A 200 -10.94 -11.38 -17.51
N TYR A 201 -9.83 -10.69 -17.23
CA TYR A 201 -8.73 -10.51 -18.18
C TYR A 201 -8.14 -11.85 -18.62
N LEU A 202 -7.82 -12.74 -17.67
CA LEU A 202 -7.22 -14.04 -17.98
C LEU A 202 -8.18 -15.01 -18.69
N LYS A 203 -9.46 -15.00 -18.34
CA LYS A 203 -10.48 -15.78 -19.08
C LYS A 203 -10.51 -15.38 -20.55
N LYS A 204 -10.63 -14.07 -20.80
CA LYS A 204 -10.65 -13.51 -22.15
C LYS A 204 -9.42 -13.93 -22.96
N GLU A 205 -8.23 -13.84 -22.38
CA GLU A 205 -6.98 -14.21 -23.08
C GLU A 205 -6.91 -15.71 -23.41
N THR A 206 -7.51 -16.56 -22.59
CA THR A 206 -7.52 -18.02 -22.81
C THR A 206 -8.53 -18.42 -23.89
N ASP A 207 -9.65 -17.69 -24.03
CA ASP A 207 -10.67 -17.96 -25.07
C ASP A 207 -10.19 -17.60 -26.50
N TYR A 208 -9.10 -16.83 -26.63
CA TYR A 208 -8.51 -16.46 -27.93
C TYR A 208 -7.34 -17.38 -28.37
N ILE A 209 -6.94 -18.34 -27.54
CA ILE A 209 -5.87 -19.33 -27.83
C ILE A 209 -6.50 -20.68 -28.15
#